data_AF-A0A4W6BUX7-F1
#
_entry.id   AF-A0A4W6BUX7-F1
#
_cell.length_a   1.000
_cell.length_b   1.000
_cell.length_c   1.000
_cell.angle_alpha   90.00
_cell.angle_beta   90.00
_cell.angle_gamma   90.00
#
_symmetry.space_group_name_H-M   'P 1'
#
loop_
_entity.id
_entity.type
_entity.pdbx_description
1 polymer ?
#
loop_
_entity_poly.entity_id
_entity_poly.type
_entity_poly.pdbx_seq_one_letter_code
_entity_poly.pdbx_strand_id
1 'polypeptide(L)'
;MPQEYYGFSFRNNARSNNATVALNNAADISVIVIYFVVVLAVGVWAMVRTNRSTVGGFFLAGRSMVWWPIGASLFASNIGSGHFVGIAGTAAAAGIAIGGFEWNALIVVVILGWVFVPIYIKAGVVTMPEYLKKRFGGQRIRIYLSVLSLFLYVFTKISADMFSGAIFINQALGLNIYLAVIMLLLITALYTVTGGLAAVIYTDTLQTIIMIVGSFILMGFAFNEVGGYESFQERYMEAIPSITAGISPSCYEPRADSFHIFRDAITGDLPWPGLVFGLTIQATWYWCTDQVIVQRCLSAKSLSHVKAGCILCGYLKLLPMFLMVFPGMISRILYPDVVACVDPEECQKYCEASVGCSNIAYPKLVVDLMPNGRWLETFVAQEQKAEASPK
;
A
#
# COMPACT_ATOMS: atom_id res chain seq x y z
N MET A 1 23.95 -8.53 29.67
CA MET A 1 23.11 -9.67 29.27
C MET A 1 22.54 -9.34 27.90
N PRO A 2 22.82 -10.12 26.85
CA PRO A 2 22.45 -9.74 25.49
C PRO A 2 20.95 -10.01 25.26
N GLN A 3 20.20 -8.95 24.98
CA GLN A 3 18.78 -8.99 24.68
C GLN A 3 18.58 -9.30 23.19
N GLU A 4 17.80 -10.33 22.90
CA GLU A 4 17.56 -10.91 21.58
C GLU A 4 16.89 -9.90 20.64
N TYR A 5 17.62 -9.50 19.59
CA TYR A 5 17.20 -8.52 18.58
C TYR A 5 16.46 -9.12 17.37
N TYR A 6 16.16 -10.41 17.38
CA TYR A 6 15.47 -11.09 16.29
C TYR A 6 14.34 -11.94 16.84
N GLY A 7 13.11 -11.66 16.40
CA GLY A 7 11.85 -12.22 16.87
C GLY A 7 11.72 -13.73 16.69
N PHE A 8 12.38 -14.49 17.56
CA PHE A 8 12.10 -15.90 17.83
C PHE A 8 11.72 -16.03 19.30
N SER A 9 10.52 -15.54 19.64
CA SER A 9 9.91 -15.90 20.92
C SER A 9 8.68 -16.77 20.65
N PHE A 10 8.87 -18.08 20.73
CA PHE A 10 7.77 -19.00 21.08
C PHE A 10 7.40 -18.75 22.54
N ARG A 11 6.81 -17.59 22.84
CA ARG A 11 6.35 -17.31 24.21
C ARG A 11 4.92 -17.79 24.34
N ASN A 12 4.77 -18.81 25.17
CA ASN A 12 3.51 -19.46 25.54
C ASN A 12 2.37 -18.45 25.73
N ASN A 13 1.29 -18.69 24.99
CA ASN A 13 -0.05 -18.12 25.10
C ASN A 13 -0.63 -18.26 26.52
N ALA A 14 -0.18 -17.44 27.45
CA ALA A 14 -0.67 -17.48 28.84
C ALA A 14 -1.02 -16.10 29.42
N ARG A 15 -0.92 -15.01 28.65
CA ARG A 15 -1.37 -13.67 29.09
C ARG A 15 -1.92 -12.82 27.94
N SER A 16 -3.10 -13.19 27.44
CA SER A 16 -4.07 -12.23 26.91
C SER A 16 -5.45 -12.87 26.88
N ASN A 17 -6.08 -13.01 28.05
CA ASN A 17 -7.47 -13.45 28.15
C ASN A 17 -8.48 -12.30 27.93
N ASN A 18 -8.01 -11.11 27.52
CA ASN A 18 -8.85 -9.92 27.29
C ASN A 18 -8.42 -9.16 26.02
N ALA A 19 -7.98 -9.85 24.96
CA ALA A 19 -8.02 -9.24 23.63
C ALA A 19 -9.49 -9.22 23.20
N THR A 20 -10.16 -8.08 23.36
CA THR A 20 -11.48 -7.85 22.75
C THR A 20 -11.30 -7.94 21.24
N VAL A 21 -11.63 -9.09 20.67
CA VAL A 21 -11.69 -9.29 19.22
C VAL A 21 -12.73 -8.29 18.69
N ALA A 22 -12.28 -7.30 17.93
CA ALA A 22 -13.17 -6.29 17.36
C ALA A 22 -14.22 -6.93 16.43
N LEU A 23 -13.87 -8.07 15.82
CA LEU A 23 -14.69 -8.87 14.93
C LEU A 23 -15.41 -10.01 15.66
N ASN A 24 -16.49 -9.70 16.36
CA ASN A 24 -17.37 -10.73 16.96
C ASN A 24 -18.81 -10.66 16.42
N ASN A 25 -19.04 -9.93 15.32
CA ASN A 25 -20.36 -9.80 14.72
C ASN A 25 -20.47 -10.65 13.45
N ALA A 26 -21.57 -11.41 13.31
CA ALA A 26 -21.83 -12.25 12.16
C ALA A 26 -21.92 -11.45 10.84
N ALA A 27 -22.37 -10.20 10.92
CA ALA A 27 -22.40 -9.29 9.78
C ALA A 27 -20.99 -9.05 9.22
N ASP A 28 -20.01 -8.83 10.09
CA ASP A 28 -18.64 -8.52 9.67
C ASP A 28 -17.97 -9.73 8.99
N ILE A 29 -18.11 -10.91 9.60
CA ILE A 29 -17.59 -12.17 9.03
C ILE A 29 -18.25 -12.44 7.67
N SER A 30 -19.55 -12.18 7.53
CA SER A 30 -20.25 -12.38 6.26
C SER A 30 -19.72 -11.49 5.14
N VAL A 31 -19.36 -10.23 5.43
CA VAL A 31 -18.78 -9.29 4.47
C VAL A 31 -17.41 -9.78 3.98
N ILE A 32 -16.56 -10.28 4.87
CA ILE A 32 -15.26 -10.88 4.52
C ILE A 32 -15.46 -12.04 3.55
N VAL A 33 -16.34 -12.97 3.91
CA VAL A 33 -16.59 -14.17 3.11
C VAL A 33 -17.15 -13.78 1.74
N ILE A 34 -18.11 -12.87 1.69
CA ILE A 34 -18.68 -12.35 0.42
C ILE A 34 -17.57 -11.72 -0.43
N TYR A 35 -16.72 -10.88 0.16
CA TYR A 35 -15.60 -10.27 -0.55
C TYR A 35 -14.68 -11.33 -1.17
N PHE A 36 -14.23 -12.32 -0.38
CA PHE A 36 -13.33 -13.37 -0.88
C PHE A 36 -14.01 -14.18 -1.99
N VAL A 37 -15.29 -14.50 -1.85
CA VAL A 37 -16.07 -15.19 -2.88
C VAL A 37 -16.17 -14.35 -4.15
N VAL A 38 -16.44 -13.05 -4.05
CA VAL A 38 -16.54 -12.16 -5.22
C VAL A 38 -15.19 -12.04 -5.93
N VAL A 39 -14.08 -11.88 -5.19
CA VAL A 39 -12.76 -11.80 -5.81
C VAL A 39 -12.38 -13.12 -6.47
N LEU A 40 -12.60 -14.25 -5.80
CA LEU A 40 -12.36 -15.57 -6.40
C LEU A 40 -13.24 -15.78 -7.64
N ALA A 41 -14.51 -15.35 -7.60
CA ALA A 41 -15.42 -15.44 -8.73
C ALA A 41 -14.94 -14.59 -9.91
N VAL A 42 -14.50 -13.34 -9.68
CA VAL A 42 -13.93 -12.48 -10.73
C VAL A 42 -12.63 -13.06 -11.27
N GLY A 43 -11.77 -13.59 -10.39
CA GLY A 43 -10.56 -14.32 -10.76
C GLY A 43 -10.89 -15.46 -11.70
N VAL A 44 -11.73 -16.40 -11.26
CA VAL A 44 -12.19 -17.58 -12.05
C VAL A 44 -12.85 -17.17 -13.36
N TRP A 45 -13.74 -16.18 -13.34
CA TRP A 45 -14.38 -15.65 -14.55
C TRP A 45 -13.35 -15.14 -15.56
N ALA A 46 -12.36 -14.37 -15.10
CA ALA A 46 -11.27 -13.90 -15.94
C ALA A 46 -10.43 -15.06 -16.49
N MET A 47 -10.16 -16.09 -15.67
CA MET A 47 -9.43 -17.29 -16.10
C MET A 47 -10.14 -18.02 -17.24
N VAL A 48 -11.46 -18.20 -17.15
CA VAL A 48 -12.25 -18.93 -18.14
C VAL A 48 -12.34 -18.16 -19.46
N ARG A 49 -12.33 -16.82 -19.42
CA ARG A 49 -12.40 -15.98 -20.61
C ARG A 49 -11.08 -15.78 -21.34
N THR A 50 -9.93 -16.03 -20.72
CA THR A 50 -8.63 -15.76 -21.32
C THR A 50 -7.92 -17.02 -21.82
N ASN A 51 -7.36 -16.92 -23.03
CA ASN A 51 -6.64 -18.03 -23.63
C ASN A 51 -5.23 -18.14 -23.04
N ARG A 52 -5.10 -18.96 -21.99
CA ARG A 52 -3.89 -19.18 -21.18
C ARG A 52 -2.93 -20.24 -21.73
N SER A 53 -3.22 -20.82 -22.90
CA SER A 53 -2.39 -21.85 -23.53
C SER A 53 -1.06 -21.34 -24.07
N THR A 54 -0.84 -20.02 -24.11
CA THR A 54 0.38 -19.39 -24.65
C THR A 54 1.04 -18.48 -23.63
N VAL A 55 2.37 -18.33 -23.73
CA VAL A 55 3.15 -17.39 -22.89
C VAL A 55 2.59 -15.96 -22.99
N GLY A 56 2.19 -15.52 -24.19
CA GLY A 56 1.55 -14.21 -24.37
C GLY A 56 0.15 -14.10 -23.74
N GLY A 57 -0.62 -15.19 -23.75
CA GLY A 57 -1.89 -15.27 -23.04
C GLY A 57 -1.72 -15.13 -21.52
N PHE A 58 -0.79 -15.87 -20.94
CA PHE A 58 -0.54 -15.88 -19.50
C PHE A 58 0.14 -14.59 -18.99
N PHE A 59 1.22 -14.13 -19.65
CA PHE A 59 2.03 -12.99 -19.16
C PHE A 59 1.65 -11.63 -19.75
N LEU A 60 0.88 -11.56 -20.84
CA LEU A 60 0.49 -10.29 -21.47
C LEU A 60 -1.03 -10.13 -21.58
N ALA A 61 -1.83 -11.03 -20.98
CA ALA A 61 -3.28 -11.02 -21.12
C ALA A 61 -3.74 -11.00 -22.60
N GLY A 62 -2.95 -11.61 -23.49
CA GLY A 62 -3.18 -11.59 -24.93
C GLY A 62 -3.12 -10.19 -25.58
N ARG A 63 -2.55 -9.19 -24.90
CA ARG A 63 -2.55 -7.78 -25.34
C ARG A 63 -3.94 -7.26 -25.67
N SER A 64 -4.93 -7.59 -24.84
CA SER A 64 -6.33 -7.25 -25.09
C SER A 64 -6.89 -6.26 -24.07
N MET A 65 -6.07 -5.83 -23.10
CA MET A 65 -6.55 -5.02 -21.98
C MET A 65 -6.91 -3.60 -22.44
N VAL A 66 -8.07 -3.14 -21.97
CA VAL A 66 -8.56 -1.77 -22.19
C VAL A 66 -7.98 -0.82 -21.13
N TRP A 67 -8.25 0.48 -21.23
CA TRP A 67 -7.48 1.49 -20.50
C TRP A 67 -7.81 1.55 -19.00
N TRP A 68 -9.07 1.31 -18.63
CA TRP A 68 -9.53 1.46 -17.25
C TRP A 68 -8.99 0.37 -16.30
N PRO A 69 -8.94 -0.93 -16.65
CA PRO A 69 -8.34 -1.95 -15.79
C PRO A 69 -6.83 -1.75 -15.69
N ILE A 70 -6.19 -1.30 -16.77
CA ILE A 70 -4.76 -0.97 -16.74
C ILE A 70 -4.50 0.15 -15.73
N GLY A 71 -5.22 1.27 -15.82
CA GLY A 71 -5.01 2.39 -14.89
C GLY A 71 -5.31 2.02 -13.44
N ALA A 72 -6.40 1.28 -13.20
CA ALA A 72 -6.75 0.81 -11.85
C ALA A 72 -5.73 -0.19 -11.30
N SER A 73 -5.17 -1.06 -12.15
CA SER A 73 -4.18 -2.05 -11.77
C SER A 73 -2.78 -1.46 -11.60
N LEU A 74 -2.40 -0.43 -12.38
CA LEU A 74 -1.20 0.37 -12.15
C LEU A 74 -1.26 1.06 -10.78
N PHE A 75 -2.40 1.66 -10.44
CA PHE A 75 -2.62 2.26 -9.14
C PHE A 75 -2.62 1.20 -8.02
N ALA A 76 -3.31 0.06 -8.22
CA ALA A 76 -3.34 -1.04 -7.26
C ALA A 76 -1.95 -1.60 -6.96
N SER A 77 -1.10 -1.74 -7.98
CA SER A 77 0.26 -2.27 -7.84
C SER A 77 1.18 -1.37 -7.02
N ASN A 78 0.86 -0.09 -6.94
CA ASN A 78 1.55 0.84 -6.06
C ASN A 78 0.90 0.91 -4.69
N ILE A 79 -0.41 0.91 -4.61
CA ILE A 79 -1.12 1.13 -3.36
C ILE A 79 -1.52 -0.21 -2.74
N GLY A 80 -0.65 -0.73 -1.88
CA GLY A 80 -0.88 -1.90 -1.02
C GLY A 80 -1.06 -1.54 0.47
N SER A 81 -1.19 -2.56 1.31
CA SER A 81 -1.28 -2.43 2.78
C SER A 81 -0.13 -1.59 3.35
N GLY A 82 1.10 -1.81 2.87
CA GLY A 82 2.29 -1.09 3.28
C GLY A 82 2.20 0.41 3.05
N HIS A 83 1.52 0.83 1.98
CA HIS A 83 1.27 2.25 1.71
C HIS A 83 0.25 2.83 2.69
N PHE A 84 -0.82 2.11 3.03
CA PHE A 84 -1.78 2.58 4.03
C PHE A 84 -1.15 2.73 5.41
N VAL A 85 -0.42 1.71 5.89
CA VAL A 85 0.30 1.77 7.17
C VAL A 85 1.40 2.84 7.15
N GLY A 86 2.25 2.84 6.13
CA GLY A 86 3.44 3.69 6.07
C GLY A 86 3.13 5.17 5.78
N ILE A 87 2.26 5.46 4.82
CA ILE A 87 1.89 6.85 4.48
C ILE A 87 1.04 7.44 5.59
N ALA A 88 0.03 6.72 6.09
CA ALA A 88 -0.79 7.24 7.18
C ALA A 88 0.02 7.38 8.47
N GLY A 89 0.94 6.46 8.78
CA GLY A 89 1.82 6.57 9.94
C GLY A 89 2.80 7.74 9.83
N THR A 90 3.40 7.93 8.65
CA THR A 90 4.27 9.09 8.40
C THR A 90 3.48 10.40 8.44
N ALA A 91 2.23 10.40 7.93
CA ALA A 91 1.34 11.55 8.03
C ALA A 91 0.94 11.85 9.47
N ALA A 92 0.64 10.83 10.27
CA ALA A 92 0.36 10.97 11.69
C ALA A 92 1.56 11.56 12.45
N ALA A 93 2.78 11.12 12.12
CA ALA A 93 3.99 11.60 12.78
C ALA A 93 4.39 13.02 12.33
N ALA A 94 4.36 13.27 11.02
CA ALA A 94 5.03 14.42 10.42
C ALA A 94 4.09 15.35 9.64
N GLY A 95 2.86 14.98 9.30
CA GLY A 95 1.91 15.82 8.55
C GLY A 95 1.88 15.60 7.02
N ILE A 96 1.42 16.59 6.27
CA ILE A 96 0.98 16.41 4.87
C ILE A 96 2.11 16.27 3.84
N ALA A 97 3.36 16.51 4.21
CA ALA A 97 4.48 16.53 3.27
C ALA A 97 4.70 15.20 2.55
N ILE A 98 4.37 14.08 3.21
CA ILE A 98 4.41 12.75 2.58
C ILE A 98 3.45 12.63 1.40
N GLY A 99 2.38 13.43 1.31
CA GLY A 99 1.53 13.49 0.13
C GLY A 99 2.26 13.99 -1.12
N GLY A 100 3.34 14.77 -0.95
CA GLY A 100 4.23 15.15 -2.04
C GLY A 100 4.92 13.96 -2.71
N PHE A 101 5.21 12.89 -1.95
CA PHE A 101 5.77 11.64 -2.49
C PHE A 101 4.82 11.00 -3.51
N GLU A 102 3.52 10.98 -3.20
CA GLU A 102 2.49 10.42 -4.07
C GLU A 102 2.22 11.32 -5.29
N TRP A 103 2.21 12.64 -5.11
CA TRP A 103 1.98 13.58 -6.22
C TRP A 103 3.18 13.70 -7.16
N ASN A 104 4.42 13.51 -6.69
CA ASN A 104 5.59 13.47 -7.56
C ASN A 104 5.48 12.39 -8.64
N ALA A 105 4.94 11.22 -8.27
CA ALA A 105 4.72 10.11 -9.18
C ALA A 105 3.75 10.43 -10.34
N LEU A 106 2.83 11.38 -10.18
CA LEU A 106 1.81 11.74 -11.18
C LEU A 106 2.45 12.08 -12.52
N ILE A 107 3.48 12.92 -12.50
CA ILE A 107 4.17 13.37 -13.73
C ILE A 107 4.89 12.20 -14.37
N VAL A 108 5.54 11.36 -13.56
CA VAL A 108 6.33 10.22 -14.03
C VAL A 108 5.45 9.14 -14.67
N VAL A 109 4.26 8.88 -14.13
CA VAL A 109 3.30 7.92 -14.71
C VAL A 109 2.87 8.33 -16.13
N VAL A 110 2.72 9.64 -16.37
CA VAL A 110 2.46 10.15 -17.73
C VAL A 110 3.70 9.96 -18.62
N ILE A 111 4.90 10.23 -18.11
CA ILE A 111 6.14 10.00 -18.87
C ILE A 111 6.30 8.52 -19.25
N LEU A 112 5.93 7.58 -18.37
CA LEU A 112 5.89 6.15 -18.67
C LEU A 112 5.09 5.88 -19.95
N GLY A 113 3.85 6.37 -20.04
CA GLY A 113 2.95 6.10 -21.17
C GLY A 113 3.38 6.74 -22.50
N TRP A 114 4.03 7.91 -22.45
CA TRP A 114 4.39 8.68 -23.64
C TRP A 114 5.80 8.45 -24.16
N VAL A 115 6.73 8.10 -23.27
CA VAL A 115 8.15 7.95 -23.61
C VAL A 115 8.58 6.49 -23.53
N PHE A 116 8.43 5.86 -22.37
CA PHE A 116 9.03 4.56 -22.10
C PHE A 116 8.26 3.40 -22.75
N VAL A 117 6.95 3.33 -22.57
CA VAL A 117 6.15 2.21 -23.13
C VAL A 117 6.24 2.12 -24.66
N PRO A 118 6.19 3.21 -25.44
CA PRO A 118 6.42 3.15 -26.88
C PRO A 118 7.75 2.50 -27.26
N ILE A 119 8.81 2.77 -26.50
CA ILE A 119 10.15 2.19 -26.72
C ILE A 119 10.10 0.68 -26.46
N TYR A 120 9.49 0.24 -25.35
CA TYR A 120 9.39 -1.17 -24.99
C TYR A 120 8.53 -1.97 -25.96
N ILE A 121 7.40 -1.41 -26.41
CA ILE A 121 6.55 -2.04 -27.43
C ILE A 121 7.31 -2.20 -28.74
N LYS A 122 8.02 -1.15 -29.20
CA LYS A 122 8.85 -1.23 -30.42
C LYS A 122 10.01 -2.22 -30.31
N ALA A 123 10.61 -2.36 -29.13
CA ALA A 123 11.67 -3.34 -28.87
C ALA A 123 11.16 -4.80 -28.84
N GLY A 124 9.84 -5.01 -28.76
CA GLY A 124 9.22 -6.33 -28.74
C GLY A 124 9.68 -7.18 -27.56
N VAL A 125 9.84 -6.58 -26.38
CA VAL A 125 10.29 -7.23 -25.15
C VAL A 125 9.12 -7.50 -24.22
N VAL A 126 9.25 -8.53 -23.39
CA VAL A 126 8.24 -8.85 -22.36
C VAL A 126 8.79 -8.58 -20.95
N THR A 127 10.12 -8.57 -20.79
CA THR A 127 10.77 -8.28 -19.51
C THR A 127 11.81 -7.18 -19.59
N MET A 128 12.00 -6.46 -18.48
CA MET A 128 12.99 -5.39 -18.35
C MET A 128 14.44 -5.91 -18.47
N PRO A 129 14.81 -7.08 -17.88
CA PRO A 129 16.11 -7.69 -18.16
C PRO A 129 16.31 -8.06 -19.63
N GLU A 130 15.25 -8.44 -20.36
CA GLU A 130 15.34 -8.70 -21.81
C GLU A 130 15.59 -7.42 -22.61
N TYR A 131 14.94 -6.31 -22.25
CA TYR A 131 15.23 -5.00 -22.83
C TYR A 131 16.69 -4.61 -22.66
N LEU A 132 17.22 -4.74 -21.45
CA LEU A 132 18.62 -4.39 -21.16
C LEU A 132 19.59 -5.32 -21.90
N LYS A 133 19.25 -6.61 -22.05
CA LYS A 133 20.01 -7.52 -22.93
C LYS A 133 20.03 -7.05 -24.38
N LYS A 134 18.88 -6.64 -24.95
CA LYS A 134 18.82 -6.15 -26.34
C LYS A 134 19.58 -4.83 -26.51
N ARG A 135 19.55 -3.95 -25.50
CA ARG A 135 20.17 -2.62 -25.57
C ARG A 135 21.67 -2.62 -25.37
N PHE A 136 22.17 -3.39 -24.40
CA PHE A 136 23.57 -3.39 -23.97
C PHE A 136 24.33 -4.67 -24.35
N GLY A 137 23.62 -5.72 -24.78
CA GLY A 137 24.21 -7.02 -25.10
C GLY A 137 24.48 -7.88 -23.86
N GLY A 138 24.78 -9.17 -24.10
CA GLY A 138 25.25 -10.09 -23.07
C GLY A 138 24.16 -10.83 -22.29
N GLN A 139 24.19 -12.16 -22.34
CA GLN A 139 23.29 -13.03 -21.56
C GLN A 139 23.55 -12.90 -20.04
N ARG A 140 24.79 -12.60 -19.64
CA ARG A 140 25.19 -12.44 -18.23
C ARG A 140 24.42 -11.31 -17.53
N ILE A 141 24.28 -10.16 -18.19
CA ILE A 141 23.54 -9.00 -17.65
C ILE A 141 22.07 -9.36 -17.43
N ARG A 142 21.45 -10.06 -18.39
CA ARG A 142 20.05 -10.52 -18.25
C ARG A 142 19.87 -11.40 -17.02
N ILE A 143 20.71 -12.41 -16.86
CA ILE A 143 20.61 -13.36 -15.75
C ILE A 143 20.83 -12.62 -14.43
N TYR A 144 21.90 -11.83 -14.34
CA TYR A 144 22.23 -11.06 -13.14
C TYR A 144 21.06 -10.16 -12.70
N LEU A 145 20.51 -9.36 -13.62
CA LEU A 145 19.41 -8.45 -13.30
C LEU A 145 18.10 -9.19 -13.01
N SER A 146 17.87 -10.34 -13.63
CA SER A 146 16.69 -11.17 -13.32
C SER A 146 16.78 -11.75 -11.91
N VAL A 147 17.93 -12.30 -11.52
CA VAL A 147 18.16 -12.84 -10.17
C VAL A 147 18.09 -11.72 -9.13
N LEU A 148 18.75 -10.59 -9.39
CA LEU A 148 18.74 -9.44 -8.48
C LEU A 148 17.33 -8.88 -8.29
N SER A 149 16.57 -8.71 -9.37
CA SER A 149 15.19 -8.20 -9.28
C SER A 149 14.29 -9.17 -8.51
N LEU A 150 14.33 -10.48 -8.80
CA LEU A 150 13.55 -11.48 -8.06
C LEU A 150 13.90 -11.48 -6.57
N PHE A 151 15.20 -11.43 -6.24
CA PHE A 151 15.66 -11.37 -4.86
C PHE A 151 15.12 -10.11 -4.14
N LEU A 152 15.29 -8.94 -4.75
CA LEU A 152 14.79 -7.69 -4.17
C LEU A 152 13.27 -7.71 -4.00
N TYR A 153 12.53 -8.29 -4.95
CA TYR A 153 11.08 -8.40 -4.86
C TYR A 153 10.62 -9.22 -3.66
N VAL A 154 11.21 -10.41 -3.46
CA VAL A 154 10.86 -11.32 -2.36
C VAL A 154 11.23 -10.70 -1.01
N PHE A 155 12.45 -10.18 -0.88
CA PHE A 155 12.96 -9.76 0.42
C PHE A 155 12.61 -8.33 0.81
N THR A 156 12.20 -7.46 -0.13
CA THR A 156 11.84 -6.07 0.19
C THR A 156 10.37 -5.78 0.00
N LYS A 157 9.80 -5.98 -1.20
CA LYS A 157 8.39 -5.62 -1.46
C LYS A 157 7.42 -6.59 -0.80
N ILE A 158 7.54 -7.88 -1.13
CA ILE A 158 6.60 -8.91 -0.65
C ILE A 158 6.65 -8.99 0.89
N SER A 159 7.85 -8.98 1.48
CA SER A 159 8.01 -9.02 2.94
C SER A 159 7.39 -7.80 3.65
N ALA A 160 7.60 -6.58 3.13
CA ALA A 160 7.05 -5.37 3.72
C ALA A 160 5.51 -5.33 3.63
N ASP A 161 4.96 -5.70 2.49
CA ASP A 161 3.51 -5.74 2.29
C ASP A 161 2.85 -6.82 3.16
N MET A 162 3.44 -8.01 3.25
CA MET A 162 2.98 -9.09 4.13
C MET A 162 3.01 -8.69 5.60
N PHE A 163 4.10 -8.05 6.05
CA PHE A 163 4.21 -7.55 7.42
C PHE A 163 3.12 -6.52 7.73
N SER A 164 2.92 -5.56 6.81
CA SER A 164 1.89 -4.55 6.96
C SER A 164 0.48 -5.15 6.96
N GLY A 165 0.20 -6.14 6.10
CA GLY A 165 -1.06 -6.88 6.10
C GLY A 165 -1.30 -7.63 7.40
N ALA A 166 -0.25 -8.25 7.96
CA ALA A 166 -0.35 -8.95 9.22
C ALA A 166 -0.66 -8.05 10.41
N ILE A 167 -0.12 -6.82 10.45
CA ILE A 167 -0.48 -5.81 11.46
C ILE A 167 -1.98 -5.51 11.40
N PHE A 168 -2.53 -5.30 10.21
CA PHE A 168 -3.95 -5.05 10.04
C PHE A 168 -4.81 -6.21 10.58
N ILE A 169 -4.46 -7.45 10.24
CA ILE A 169 -5.19 -8.64 10.69
C ILE A 169 -5.08 -8.83 12.20
N ASN A 170 -3.89 -8.61 12.76
CA ASN A 170 -3.70 -8.69 14.19
C ASN A 170 -4.57 -7.66 14.93
N GLN A 171 -4.63 -6.41 14.44
CA GLN A 171 -5.46 -5.37 15.05
C GLN A 171 -6.96 -5.60 14.88
N ALA A 172 -7.39 -6.17 13.75
CA ALA A 172 -8.81 -6.41 13.47
C ALA A 172 -9.35 -7.70 14.10
N LEU A 173 -8.63 -8.81 13.95
CA LEU A 173 -9.06 -10.16 14.32
C LEU A 173 -8.40 -10.68 15.60
N GLY A 174 -7.35 -10.02 16.10
CA GLY A 174 -6.53 -10.55 17.21
C GLY A 174 -5.78 -11.84 16.84
N LEU A 175 -5.73 -12.19 15.55
CA LEU A 175 -5.11 -13.42 15.08
C LEU A 175 -3.59 -13.36 15.19
N ASN A 176 -2.99 -14.53 15.35
CA ASN A 176 -1.55 -14.68 15.27
C ASN A 176 -1.06 -14.29 13.87
N ILE A 177 -0.09 -13.37 13.81
CA ILE A 177 0.50 -12.83 12.58
C ILE A 177 0.93 -13.95 11.61
N TYR A 178 1.54 -15.03 12.11
CA TYR A 178 2.03 -16.13 11.24
C TYR A 178 0.89 -16.91 10.59
N LEU A 179 -0.20 -17.18 11.33
CA LEU A 179 -1.36 -17.89 10.79
C LEU A 179 -2.06 -17.03 9.72
N ALA A 180 -2.22 -15.74 9.99
CA ALA A 180 -2.82 -14.78 9.08
C ALA A 180 -2.06 -14.72 7.75
N VAL A 181 -0.74 -14.58 7.82
CA VAL A 181 0.16 -14.57 6.67
C VAL A 181 0.07 -15.85 5.85
N ILE A 182 0.08 -17.03 6.47
CA ILE A 182 0.01 -18.30 5.74
C ILE A 182 -1.32 -18.44 4.99
N MET A 183 -2.44 -18.08 5.63
CA MET A 183 -3.76 -18.16 5.03
C MET A 183 -3.90 -17.24 3.82
N LEU A 184 -3.42 -16.01 3.94
CA LEU A 184 -3.41 -15.06 2.83
C LEU A 184 -2.57 -15.58 1.67
N LEU A 185 -1.31 -15.97 1.92
CA LEU A 185 -0.42 -16.46 0.87
C LEU A 185 -1.01 -17.63 0.10
N LEU A 186 -1.69 -18.56 0.78
CA LEU A 186 -2.33 -19.70 0.14
C LEU A 186 -3.45 -19.29 -0.81
N ILE A 187 -4.34 -18.39 -0.36
CA ILE A 187 -5.45 -17.90 -1.19
C ILE A 187 -4.90 -17.13 -2.39
N THR A 188 -3.93 -16.25 -2.16
CA THR A 188 -3.30 -15.42 -3.18
C THR A 188 -2.55 -16.24 -4.22
N ALA A 189 -1.77 -17.23 -3.78
CA ALA A 189 -1.07 -18.15 -4.66
C ALA A 189 -2.05 -18.95 -5.53
N LEU A 190 -3.16 -19.43 -4.94
CA LEU A 190 -4.14 -20.25 -5.65
C LEU A 190 -4.73 -19.51 -6.85
N TYR A 191 -5.24 -18.29 -6.68
CA TYR A 191 -5.86 -17.57 -7.80
C TYR A 191 -4.82 -16.96 -8.77
N THR A 192 -3.62 -16.60 -8.29
CA THR A 192 -2.59 -16.00 -9.14
C THR A 192 -1.95 -17.04 -10.07
N VAL A 193 -1.57 -18.19 -9.53
CA VAL A 193 -0.94 -19.28 -10.30
C VAL A 193 -1.91 -19.82 -11.36
N THR A 194 -3.20 -19.89 -11.02
CA THR A 194 -4.21 -20.45 -11.93
C THR A 194 -4.68 -19.47 -13.01
N GLY A 195 -4.65 -18.15 -12.74
CA GLY A 195 -5.30 -17.14 -13.58
C GLY A 195 -4.41 -16.27 -14.47
N GLY A 196 -3.12 -16.12 -14.17
CA GLY A 196 -2.21 -15.29 -14.97
C GLY A 196 -2.51 -13.79 -14.94
N LEU A 197 -1.82 -12.99 -15.76
CA LEU A 197 -1.85 -11.52 -15.69
C LEU A 197 -3.25 -10.93 -15.89
N ALA A 198 -4.08 -11.54 -16.74
CA ALA A 198 -5.43 -11.03 -16.99
C ALA A 198 -6.30 -11.10 -15.73
N ALA A 199 -6.30 -12.24 -15.03
CA ALA A 199 -7.02 -12.41 -13.78
C ALA A 199 -6.55 -11.39 -12.75
N VAL A 200 -5.22 -11.23 -12.60
CA VAL A 200 -4.61 -10.25 -11.70
C VAL A 200 -5.10 -8.83 -12.00
N ILE A 201 -5.10 -8.40 -13.26
CA ILE A 201 -5.55 -7.03 -13.60
C ILE A 201 -7.04 -6.83 -13.28
N TYR A 202 -7.90 -7.83 -13.53
CA TYR A 202 -9.33 -7.71 -13.21
C TYR A 202 -9.59 -7.70 -11.69
N THR A 203 -8.90 -8.56 -10.92
CA THR A 203 -8.99 -8.55 -9.46
C THR A 203 -8.44 -7.24 -8.88
N ASP A 204 -7.31 -6.75 -9.38
CA ASP A 204 -6.74 -5.45 -8.99
C ASP A 204 -7.73 -4.31 -9.22
N THR A 205 -8.48 -4.38 -10.33
CA THR A 205 -9.45 -3.34 -10.69
C THR A 205 -10.62 -3.32 -9.72
N LEU A 206 -11.18 -4.49 -9.40
CA LEU A 206 -12.21 -4.63 -8.38
C LEU A 206 -11.71 -4.11 -7.02
N GLN A 207 -10.53 -4.57 -6.60
CA GLN A 207 -9.93 -4.16 -5.32
C GLN A 207 -9.68 -2.66 -5.25
N THR A 208 -9.24 -2.02 -6.34
CA THR A 208 -9.08 -0.57 -6.39
C THR A 208 -10.40 0.16 -6.20
N ILE A 209 -11.49 -0.30 -6.80
CA ILE A 209 -12.81 0.31 -6.61
C ILE A 209 -13.24 0.19 -5.14
N ILE A 210 -13.17 -1.01 -4.56
CA ILE A 210 -13.59 -1.26 -3.18
C ILE A 210 -12.74 -0.42 -2.21
N MET A 211 -11.42 -0.41 -2.40
CA MET A 211 -10.49 0.37 -1.59
C MET A 211 -10.77 1.87 -1.65
N ILE A 212 -11.01 2.43 -2.84
CA ILE A 212 -11.32 3.86 -2.99
C ILE A 212 -12.62 4.21 -2.27
N VAL A 213 -13.68 3.44 -2.51
CA VAL A 213 -15.00 3.66 -1.89
C VAL A 213 -14.88 3.57 -0.37
N GLY A 214 -14.28 2.49 0.14
CA GLY A 214 -14.09 2.26 1.56
C GLY A 214 -13.27 3.36 2.25
N SER A 215 -12.17 3.80 1.63
CA SER A 215 -11.33 4.87 2.19
C SER A 215 -12.02 6.24 2.15
N PHE A 216 -12.86 6.52 1.15
CA PHE A 216 -13.67 7.75 1.14
C PHE A 216 -14.72 7.76 2.24
N ILE A 217 -15.36 6.62 2.50
CA ILE A 217 -16.31 6.47 3.60
C ILE A 217 -15.60 6.73 4.93
N LEU A 218 -14.46 6.08 5.17
CA LEU A 218 -13.64 6.30 6.36
C LEU A 218 -13.25 7.77 6.52
N MET A 219 -12.76 8.41 5.45
CA MET A 219 -12.38 9.81 5.46
C MET A 219 -13.56 10.71 5.86
N GLY A 220 -14.77 10.44 5.35
CA GLY A 220 -15.97 11.19 5.71
C GLY A 220 -16.30 11.09 7.21
N PHE A 221 -16.26 9.89 7.77
CA PHE A 221 -16.44 9.69 9.22
C PHE A 221 -15.33 10.37 10.03
N ALA A 222 -14.08 10.24 9.59
CA ALA A 222 -12.92 10.83 10.25
C ALA A 222 -13.04 12.36 10.36
N PHE A 223 -13.40 13.03 9.26
CA PHE A 223 -13.62 14.47 9.27
C PHE A 223 -14.83 14.90 10.10
N ASN A 224 -15.87 14.07 10.16
CA ASN A 224 -17.05 14.34 10.99
C ASN A 224 -16.69 14.37 12.49
N GLU A 225 -15.90 13.40 12.98
CA GLU A 225 -15.48 13.35 14.39
C GLU A 225 -14.54 14.49 14.80
N VAL A 226 -13.71 14.97 13.88
CA VAL A 226 -12.81 16.10 14.18
C VAL A 226 -13.49 17.45 14.03
N GLY A 227 -14.71 17.52 13.50
CA GLY A 227 -15.46 18.78 13.34
C GLY A 227 -15.11 19.56 12.06
N GLY A 228 -14.63 18.89 11.02
CA GLY A 228 -14.29 19.50 9.73
C GLY A 228 -12.81 19.91 9.59
N TYR A 229 -12.48 20.57 8.47
CA TYR A 229 -11.08 20.83 8.09
C TYR A 229 -10.39 21.90 8.94
N GLU A 230 -11.09 22.97 9.33
CA GLU A 230 -10.50 24.03 10.17
C GLU A 230 -10.13 23.49 11.55
N SER A 231 -11.08 22.81 12.22
CA SER A 231 -10.81 22.17 13.51
C SER A 231 -9.76 21.06 13.40
N PHE A 232 -9.71 20.33 12.28
CA PHE A 232 -8.65 19.36 12.01
C PHE A 232 -7.25 19.99 12.06
N GLN A 233 -7.05 21.16 11.45
CA GLN A 233 -5.73 21.81 11.44
C GLN A 233 -5.29 22.23 12.83
N GLU A 234 -6.21 22.81 13.60
CA GLU A 234 -5.96 23.27 14.98
C GLU A 234 -5.70 22.07 15.91
N ARG A 235 -6.63 21.11 15.94
CA ARG A 235 -6.53 19.93 16.82
C ARG A 235 -5.34 19.04 16.49
N TYR A 236 -4.91 18.98 15.23
CA TYR A 236 -3.68 18.24 14.88
C TYR A 236 -2.47 18.82 15.60
N MET A 237 -2.36 20.15 15.69
CA MET A 237 -1.24 20.82 16.36
C MET A 237 -1.26 20.65 17.89
N GLU A 238 -2.43 20.35 18.46
CA GLU A 238 -2.63 20.09 19.89
C GLU A 238 -2.53 18.60 20.26
N ALA A 239 -2.39 17.70 19.29
CA ALA A 239 -2.42 16.26 19.49
C ALA A 239 -1.09 15.71 20.07
N ILE A 240 -0.94 15.91 21.39
CA ILE A 240 0.22 15.54 22.20
C ILE A 240 -0.17 14.40 23.18
N PRO A 241 0.65 13.35 23.33
CA PRO A 241 0.41 12.30 24.31
C PRO A 241 0.56 12.81 25.75
N SER A 242 -0.23 12.24 26.66
CA SER A 242 -0.25 12.59 28.09
C SER A 242 1.03 12.18 28.82
N ILE A 243 1.68 11.09 28.36
CA ILE A 243 2.91 10.54 28.94
C ILE A 243 4.07 10.85 28.00
N THR A 244 4.99 11.70 28.45
CA THR A 244 6.15 12.15 27.65
C THR A 244 7.50 11.71 28.23
N ALA A 245 7.51 11.10 29.43
CA ALA A 245 8.68 10.48 30.08
C ALA A 245 10.00 11.30 30.06
N GLY A 246 9.91 12.64 30.02
CA GLY A 246 11.09 13.52 29.93
C GLY A 246 11.82 13.50 28.58
N ILE A 247 11.18 12.97 27.54
CA ILE A 247 11.68 12.97 26.16
C ILE A 247 11.59 14.38 25.57
N SER A 248 12.47 14.70 24.61
CA SER A 248 12.47 16.00 23.93
C SER A 248 11.09 16.32 23.32
N PRO A 249 10.57 17.56 23.49
CA PRO A 249 9.31 18.01 22.89
C PRO A 249 9.22 17.76 21.38
N SER A 250 10.35 17.87 20.68
CA SER A 250 10.45 17.60 19.24
C SER A 250 10.00 16.20 18.80
N CYS A 251 9.95 15.22 19.71
CA CYS A 251 9.59 13.84 19.40
C CYS A 251 8.08 13.58 19.47
N TYR A 252 7.34 14.34 20.28
CA TYR A 252 5.91 14.13 20.52
C TYR A 252 5.04 15.30 20.08
N GLU A 253 5.59 16.50 19.90
CA GLU A 253 4.86 17.65 19.39
C GLU A 253 4.76 17.61 17.86
N PRO A 254 3.59 17.92 17.30
CA PRO A 254 3.45 18.12 15.86
C PRO A 254 4.38 19.24 15.37
N ARG A 255 5.02 19.05 14.22
CA ARG A 255 5.92 20.06 13.66
C ARG A 255 5.14 21.31 13.23
N ALA A 256 5.71 22.49 13.40
CA ALA A 256 5.11 23.75 12.93
C ALA A 256 4.88 23.77 11.40
N ASP A 257 5.71 23.06 10.63
CA ASP A 257 5.61 22.90 9.18
C ASP A 257 4.81 21.64 8.75
N SER A 258 4.00 21.06 9.63
CA SER A 258 3.20 19.86 9.34
C SER A 258 2.24 20.03 8.15
N PHE A 259 1.77 21.25 7.90
CA PHE A 259 0.87 21.58 6.78
C PHE A 259 1.60 22.17 5.55
N HIS A 260 2.94 22.07 5.50
CA HIS A 260 3.75 22.52 4.36
C HIS A 260 4.32 21.32 3.60
N ILE A 261 3.96 21.19 2.31
CA ILE A 261 4.49 20.13 1.44
C ILE A 261 5.97 20.38 1.13
N PHE A 262 6.31 21.63 0.78
CA PHE A 262 7.68 22.03 0.53
C PHE A 262 8.31 22.53 1.82
N ARG A 263 9.01 21.61 2.50
CA ARG A 263 9.74 21.91 3.74
C ARG A 263 11.09 22.56 3.46
N ASP A 264 11.70 23.07 4.52
CA ASP A 264 13.04 23.64 4.47
C ASP A 264 14.03 22.73 3.72
N ALA A 265 14.91 23.35 2.94
CA ALA A 265 15.77 22.66 1.99
C ALA A 265 16.86 21.80 2.67
N ILE A 266 17.15 22.02 3.95
CA ILE A 266 18.28 21.43 4.66
C ILE A 266 17.82 20.71 5.94
N THR A 267 16.94 21.34 6.71
CA THR A 267 16.53 20.88 8.04
C THR A 267 15.19 20.14 8.05
N GLY A 268 14.47 20.14 6.93
CA GLY A 268 13.29 19.29 6.75
C GLY A 268 13.65 17.81 6.88
N ASP A 269 12.77 17.03 7.49
CA ASP A 269 12.80 15.56 7.39
C ASP A 269 12.54 15.09 5.96
N LEU A 270 11.73 15.86 5.22
CA LEU A 270 11.47 15.67 3.80
C LEU A 270 11.74 16.99 3.05
N PRO A 271 13.02 17.36 2.84
CA PRO A 271 13.40 18.61 2.20
C PRO A 271 12.83 18.75 0.80
N TRP A 272 12.36 19.95 0.42
CA TRP A 272 11.77 20.16 -0.91
C TRP A 272 12.68 19.78 -2.09
N PRO A 273 14.03 19.97 -2.07
CA PRO A 273 14.87 19.55 -3.19
C PRO A 273 14.93 18.02 -3.28
N GLY A 274 14.94 17.33 -2.14
CA GLY A 274 14.86 15.87 -2.07
C GLY A 274 13.51 15.36 -2.59
N LEU A 275 12.41 16.02 -2.20
CA LEU A 275 11.06 15.74 -2.68
C LEU A 275 10.95 15.88 -4.20
N VAL A 276 11.50 16.96 -4.78
CA VAL A 276 11.35 17.24 -6.21
C VAL A 276 12.36 16.46 -7.05
N PHE A 277 13.64 16.47 -6.71
CA PHE A 277 14.68 15.87 -7.56
C PHE A 277 15.03 14.44 -7.14
N GLY A 278 15.17 14.20 -5.84
CA GLY A 278 15.49 12.87 -5.30
C GLY A 278 14.39 11.86 -5.58
N LEU A 279 13.15 12.17 -5.17
CA LEU A 279 12.02 11.27 -5.40
C LEU A 279 11.69 11.10 -6.88
N THR A 280 11.93 12.10 -7.74
CA THR A 280 11.71 11.92 -9.19
C THR A 280 12.61 10.82 -9.77
N ILE A 281 13.84 10.68 -9.28
CA ILE A 281 14.74 9.58 -9.71
C ILE A 281 14.16 8.23 -9.27
N GLN A 282 13.74 8.13 -8.00
CA GLN A 282 13.12 6.92 -7.46
C GLN A 282 11.81 6.57 -8.17
N ALA A 283 10.95 7.56 -8.39
CA ALA A 283 9.70 7.43 -9.12
C ALA A 283 9.96 7.02 -10.57
N THR A 284 10.96 7.58 -11.24
CA THR A 284 11.32 7.18 -12.61
C THR A 284 11.74 5.71 -12.65
N TRP A 285 12.56 5.26 -11.70
CA TRP A 285 12.90 3.85 -11.59
C TRP A 285 11.65 2.99 -11.38
N TYR A 286 10.82 3.32 -10.37
CA TYR A 286 9.64 2.55 -10.00
C TYR A 286 8.58 2.51 -11.10
N TRP A 287 8.27 3.63 -11.76
CA TRP A 287 7.20 3.67 -12.76
C TRP A 287 7.68 3.23 -14.12
N CYS A 288 8.88 3.64 -14.53
CA CYS A 288 9.33 3.45 -15.89
C CYS A 288 10.15 2.18 -16.10
N THR A 289 10.76 1.60 -15.06
CA THR A 289 11.68 0.46 -15.20
C THR A 289 11.29 -0.78 -14.41
N ASP A 290 10.30 -0.66 -13.53
CA ASP A 290 9.84 -1.78 -12.73
C ASP A 290 9.03 -2.78 -13.58
N GLN A 291 9.36 -4.07 -13.45
CA GLN A 291 8.73 -5.14 -14.22
C GLN A 291 7.23 -5.25 -13.95
N VAL A 292 6.79 -5.02 -12.71
CA VAL A 292 5.40 -5.14 -12.29
C VAL A 292 4.54 -4.11 -13.02
N ILE A 293 5.01 -2.86 -13.06
CA ILE A 293 4.35 -1.72 -13.67
C ILE A 293 4.40 -1.80 -15.20
N VAL A 294 5.59 -1.94 -15.77
CA VAL A 294 5.77 -1.90 -17.23
C VAL A 294 5.02 -3.04 -17.93
N GLN A 295 5.02 -4.24 -17.35
CA GLN A 295 4.33 -5.38 -17.96
C GLN A 295 2.80 -5.19 -18.03
N ARG A 296 2.18 -4.46 -17.09
CA ARG A 296 0.76 -4.11 -17.16
C ARG A 296 0.48 -3.18 -18.34
N CYS A 297 1.34 -2.18 -18.56
CA CYS A 297 1.27 -1.33 -19.75
C CYS A 297 1.43 -2.14 -21.05
N LEU A 298 2.33 -3.13 -21.08
CA LEU A 298 2.55 -3.98 -22.26
C LEU A 298 1.37 -4.92 -22.58
N SER A 299 0.44 -5.11 -21.65
CA SER A 299 -0.78 -5.91 -21.84
C SER A 299 -1.93 -5.16 -22.56
N ALA A 300 -1.74 -3.88 -22.84
CA ALA A 300 -2.74 -3.05 -23.50
C ALA A 300 -2.99 -3.45 -24.95
N LYS A 301 -4.24 -3.25 -25.40
CA LYS A 301 -4.62 -3.49 -26.81
C LYS A 301 -4.08 -2.49 -27.81
N SER A 302 -3.75 -1.27 -27.36
CA SER A 302 -3.09 -0.27 -28.20
C SER A 302 -2.35 0.75 -27.35
N LEU A 303 -1.47 1.52 -27.99
CA LEU A 303 -0.73 2.59 -27.31
C LEU A 303 -1.66 3.67 -26.75
N SER A 304 -2.79 3.95 -27.42
CA SER A 304 -3.79 4.88 -26.89
C SER A 304 -4.40 4.38 -25.57
N HIS A 305 -4.60 3.05 -25.44
CA HIS A 305 -5.08 2.45 -24.19
C HIS A 305 -4.03 2.50 -23.07
N VAL A 306 -2.74 2.36 -23.39
CA VAL A 306 -1.66 2.59 -22.42
C VAL A 306 -1.72 4.02 -21.91
N LYS A 307 -1.71 5.00 -22.82
CA LYS A 307 -1.70 6.42 -22.49
C LYS A 307 -2.90 6.82 -21.62
N ALA A 308 -4.10 6.35 -22.00
CA ALA A 308 -5.31 6.57 -21.21
C ALA A 308 -5.25 5.88 -19.83
N GLY A 309 -4.67 4.67 -19.75
CA GLY A 309 -4.45 3.98 -18.48
C GLY A 309 -3.47 4.72 -17.56
N CYS A 310 -2.37 5.24 -18.11
CA CYS A 310 -1.42 6.09 -17.40
C CYS A 310 -2.07 7.38 -16.89
N ILE A 311 -2.91 8.05 -17.70
CA ILE A 311 -3.68 9.22 -17.26
C ILE A 311 -4.61 8.86 -16.10
N LEU A 312 -5.39 7.78 -16.23
CA LEU A 312 -6.28 7.33 -15.16
C LEU A 312 -5.51 7.08 -13.87
N CYS A 313 -4.39 6.35 -13.95
CA CYS A 313 -3.53 6.11 -12.79
C CYS A 313 -2.99 7.42 -12.19
N GLY A 314 -2.62 8.40 -13.03
CA GLY A 314 -2.19 9.72 -12.59
C GLY A 314 -3.28 10.48 -11.83
N TYR A 315 -4.54 10.41 -12.27
CA TYR A 315 -5.66 10.98 -11.52
C TYR A 315 -5.90 10.25 -10.19
N LEU A 316 -5.87 8.91 -10.19
CA LEU A 316 -6.02 8.12 -8.96
C LEU A 316 -4.92 8.43 -7.93
N LYS A 317 -3.72 8.82 -8.40
CA LYS A 317 -2.59 9.23 -7.55
C LYS A 317 -2.77 10.56 -6.82
N LEU A 318 -3.80 11.34 -7.14
CA LEU A 318 -4.17 12.50 -6.32
C LEU A 318 -4.87 12.09 -5.02
N LEU A 319 -5.53 10.93 -5.02
CA LEU A 319 -6.39 10.47 -3.94
C LEU A 319 -5.68 10.10 -2.63
N PRO A 320 -4.46 9.52 -2.59
CA PRO A 320 -3.79 9.13 -1.35
C PRO A 320 -3.67 10.24 -0.29
N MET A 321 -3.59 11.52 -0.69
CA MET A 321 -3.65 12.65 0.25
C MET A 321 -4.93 12.61 1.10
N PHE A 322 -6.05 12.34 0.46
CA PHE A 322 -7.38 12.29 1.08
C PHE A 322 -7.63 10.93 1.74
N LEU A 323 -7.20 9.84 1.10
CA LEU A 323 -7.53 8.48 1.51
C LEU A 323 -6.61 7.91 2.60
N MET A 324 -5.43 8.50 2.82
CA MET A 324 -4.40 8.00 3.74
C MET A 324 -3.80 9.09 4.62
N VAL A 325 -3.34 10.20 4.02
CA VAL A 325 -2.61 11.25 4.75
C VAL A 325 -3.53 11.92 5.77
N PHE A 326 -4.68 12.43 5.35
CA PHE A 326 -5.63 13.05 6.27
C PHE A 326 -6.18 12.05 7.33
N PRO A 327 -6.64 10.83 6.97
CA PRO A 327 -7.01 9.83 7.97
C PRO A 327 -5.89 9.52 8.97
N GLY A 328 -4.64 9.41 8.53
CA GLY A 328 -3.49 9.20 9.42
C GLY A 328 -3.32 10.33 10.44
N MET A 329 -3.38 11.58 9.97
CA MET A 329 -3.34 12.76 10.84
C MET A 329 -4.53 12.82 11.81
N ILE A 330 -5.74 12.49 11.34
CA ILE A 330 -6.94 12.43 12.18
C ILE A 330 -6.82 11.35 13.25
N SER A 331 -6.24 10.20 12.92
CA SER A 331 -6.00 9.15 13.92
C SER A 331 -5.11 9.63 15.07
N ARG A 332 -4.14 10.51 14.82
CA ARG A 332 -3.34 11.11 15.90
C ARG A 332 -4.18 12.05 16.77
N ILE A 333 -5.11 12.81 16.18
CA ILE A 333 -6.02 13.69 16.94
C ILE A 333 -6.92 12.88 17.88
N LEU A 334 -7.47 11.77 17.40
CA LEU A 334 -8.41 10.96 18.16
C LEU A 334 -7.73 10.04 19.19
N TYR A 335 -6.51 9.58 18.90
CA TYR A 335 -5.78 8.61 19.72
C TYR A 335 -4.33 9.05 20.01
N PRO A 336 -4.10 10.23 20.63
CA PRO A 336 -2.76 10.79 20.80
C PRO A 336 -1.86 9.91 21.68
N ASP A 337 -2.37 9.36 22.78
CA ASP A 337 -1.60 8.51 23.70
C ASP A 337 -1.11 7.20 23.07
N VAL A 338 -1.82 6.75 22.03
CA VAL A 338 -1.52 5.49 21.34
C VAL A 338 -0.67 5.75 20.11
N VAL A 339 -1.11 6.63 19.21
CA VAL A 339 -0.49 6.84 17.89
C VAL A 339 0.76 7.72 17.99
N ALA A 340 0.77 8.71 18.89
CA ALA A 340 1.89 9.61 19.11
C ALA A 340 2.69 9.23 20.36
N CYS A 341 2.59 7.99 20.85
CA CYS A 341 3.36 7.51 21.98
C CYS A 341 4.87 7.70 21.72
N VAL A 342 5.60 8.10 22.76
CA VAL A 342 7.07 8.25 22.73
C VAL A 342 7.77 7.44 23.81
N ASP A 343 7.05 7.06 24.87
CA ASP A 343 7.59 6.22 25.92
C ASP A 343 7.73 4.77 25.44
N PRO A 344 8.92 4.15 25.53
CA PRO A 344 9.13 2.78 25.04
C PRO A 344 8.25 1.72 25.70
N GLU A 345 7.92 1.84 26.99
CA GLU A 345 7.10 0.85 27.71
C GLU A 345 5.64 0.97 27.28
N GLU A 346 5.14 2.19 27.16
CA GLU A 346 3.76 2.44 26.73
C GLU A 346 3.57 2.10 25.24
N CYS A 347 4.53 2.43 24.37
CA CYS A 347 4.50 2.01 22.97
C CYS A 347 4.55 0.49 22.81
N GLN A 348 5.39 -0.20 23.61
CA GLN A 348 5.47 -1.66 23.60
C GLN A 348 4.13 -2.31 23.98
N LYS A 349 3.39 -1.70 24.90
CA LYS A 349 2.07 -2.16 25.33
C LYS A 349 1.00 -2.01 24.25
N TYR A 350 1.05 -0.95 23.44
CA TYR A 350 0.02 -0.69 22.42
C TYR A 350 0.28 -1.32 21.06
N CYS A 351 1.53 -1.33 20.59
CA CYS A 351 1.86 -1.79 19.24
C CYS A 351 3.02 -2.78 19.19
N GLU A 352 3.46 -3.31 20.34
CA GLU A 352 4.57 -4.27 20.43
C GLU A 352 5.89 -3.75 19.85
N ALA A 353 6.04 -2.43 19.72
CA ALA A 353 7.24 -1.76 19.22
C ALA A 353 7.67 -0.63 20.16
N SER A 354 8.95 -0.62 20.52
CA SER A 354 9.52 0.36 21.44
C SER A 354 9.90 1.71 20.81
N VAL A 355 9.81 1.83 19.47
CA VAL A 355 10.28 2.99 18.70
C VAL A 355 9.18 3.97 18.30
N GLY A 356 7.92 3.65 18.61
CA GLY A 356 6.75 4.46 18.26
C GLY A 356 5.67 3.66 17.53
N CYS A 357 4.42 4.11 17.67
CA CYS A 357 3.23 3.42 17.17
C CYS A 357 2.53 4.17 16.03
N SER A 358 3.18 5.10 15.35
CA SER A 358 2.53 5.88 14.28
C SER A 358 1.96 5.01 13.16
N ASN A 359 2.61 3.88 12.84
CA ASN A 359 2.17 2.91 11.83
C ASN A 359 0.80 2.28 12.11
N ILE A 360 0.33 2.24 13.37
CA ILE A 360 -1.02 1.73 13.67
C ILE A 360 -2.11 2.79 13.49
N ALA A 361 -1.79 4.02 13.08
CA ALA A 361 -2.76 5.10 12.87
C ALA A 361 -3.94 4.68 11.98
N TYR A 362 -3.67 4.17 10.78
CA TYR A 362 -4.76 3.79 9.87
C TYR A 362 -5.57 2.59 10.37
N PRO A 363 -4.95 1.45 10.78
CA PRO A 363 -5.70 0.35 11.39
C PRO A 363 -6.54 0.77 12.60
N LYS A 364 -6.00 1.60 13.49
CA LYS A 364 -6.69 2.06 14.70
C LYS A 364 -7.93 2.88 14.37
N LEU A 365 -7.81 3.79 13.40
CA LEU A 365 -8.94 4.56 12.92
C LEU A 365 -10.02 3.67 12.28
N VAL A 366 -9.63 2.69 11.46
CA VAL A 366 -10.55 1.76 10.81
C VAL A 366 -11.36 0.96 11.84
N VAL A 367 -10.69 0.41 12.87
CA VAL A 367 -11.32 -0.46 13.87
C VAL A 367 -12.23 0.32 14.82
N ASP A 368 -11.78 1.48 15.31
CA ASP A 368 -12.50 2.18 16.38
C ASP A 368 -13.58 3.14 15.83
N LEU A 369 -13.40 3.69 14.63
CA LEU A 369 -14.29 4.74 14.12
C LEU A 369 -15.44 4.22 13.26
N MET A 370 -15.21 3.16 12.47
CA MET A 370 -16.21 2.75 11.51
C MET A 370 -17.29 1.85 12.13
N PRO A 371 -18.57 2.09 11.83
CA PRO A 371 -19.66 1.31 12.37
C PRO A 371 -19.63 -0.14 11.87
N ASN A 372 -20.10 -1.07 12.72
CA ASN A 372 -20.19 -2.51 12.45
C ASN A 372 -20.70 -2.79 11.01
N GLY A 373 -19.93 -3.57 10.24
CA GLY A 373 -20.23 -4.01 8.88
C GLY A 373 -19.59 -3.20 7.76
N ARG A 374 -19.39 -1.88 7.93
CA ARG A 374 -18.92 -1.01 6.82
C ARG A 374 -17.40 -0.90 6.70
N TRP A 375 -16.67 -1.19 7.77
CA TRP A 375 -15.22 -1.10 7.76
C TRP A 375 -14.50 -2.22 7.05
N LEU A 376 -15.18 -3.35 6.92
CA LEU A 376 -14.63 -4.55 6.32
C LEU A 376 -14.46 -4.48 4.82
N GLU A 377 -15.29 -3.73 4.11
CA GLU A 377 -15.08 -3.51 2.68
C GLU A 377 -13.75 -2.78 2.44
N THR A 378 -13.45 -1.76 3.25
CA THR A 378 -12.17 -1.02 3.22
C THR A 378 -11.00 -1.90 3.65
N PHE A 379 -11.19 -2.68 4.73
CA PHE A 379 -10.17 -3.52 5.34
C PHE A 379 -9.71 -4.66 4.41
N VAL A 380 -10.64 -5.47 3.90
CA VAL A 380 -10.28 -6.65 3.11
C VAL A 380 -9.78 -6.27 1.72
N ALA A 381 -10.22 -5.13 1.16
CA ALA A 381 -9.68 -4.59 -0.09
C ALA A 381 -8.20 -4.18 -0.02
N GLN A 382 -7.70 -3.80 1.16
CA GLN A 382 -6.29 -3.49 1.37
C GLN A 382 -5.45 -4.75 1.57
N GLU A 383 -6.04 -5.79 2.15
CA GLU A 383 -5.37 -7.03 2.55
C GLU A 383 -4.95 -7.89 1.35
N GLN A 384 -5.81 -8.10 0.35
CA GLN A 384 -5.41 -8.89 -0.83
C GLN A 384 -4.35 -8.20 -1.70
N LYS A 385 -4.23 -6.86 -1.64
CA LYS A 385 -3.20 -6.13 -2.40
C LYS A 385 -1.80 -6.31 -1.83
N ALA A 386 -1.69 -6.62 -0.53
CA ALA A 386 -0.42 -6.94 0.11
C ALA A 386 0.30 -8.12 -0.57
N GLU A 387 -0.48 -8.96 -1.27
CA GLU A 387 0.04 -10.18 -1.86
C GLU A 387 -0.30 -10.34 -3.34
N ALA A 388 -1.22 -9.56 -3.93
CA ALA A 388 -1.59 -9.62 -5.35
C ALA A 388 -0.50 -9.15 -6.34
N SER A 389 0.72 -8.91 -5.84
CA SER A 389 1.92 -8.83 -6.67
C SER A 389 2.90 -10.01 -6.46
N PRO A 390 2.50 -11.29 -6.54
CA PRO A 390 3.47 -12.34 -6.80
C PRO A 390 3.69 -12.33 -8.33
N LYS A 391 4.80 -11.72 -8.76
CA LYS A 391 5.34 -11.96 -10.10
C LYS A 391 6.52 -12.89 -10.04
#